data_AF-S4MN20-F1
#
_entry.id   AF-S4MN20-F1
#
_cell.length_a   1.000
_cell.length_b   1.000
_cell.length_c   1.000
_cell.angle_alpha   90.00
_cell.angle_beta   90.00
_cell.angle_gamma   90.00
#
_symmetry.space_group_name_H-M   'P 1'
#
loop_
_entity.id
_entity.type
_entity.pdbx_description
1 polymer ?
#
loop_
_entity_poly.entity_id
_entity_poly.type
_entity_poly.pdbx_seq_one_letter_code
_entity_poly.pdbx_strand_id
1 'polypeptide(L)'
;MKTLLIDNYDSYTYNLFQLIAEVNGEEPVVVRNDAAVDGIPDLRDFDNLVVSPGPGHPADARDFGIAARLVATSPVPVLGVCLGHQGIALGERAVVGPAPEPRHGHLSTIRHDERDLFQGLPQNFTAVRYHSLSVREPLPEMLEATAWAEDGVLMGLRHRTRPLWGVQFHPESVLTEFGHRMLVNFRNLTAERAGKLRTKNTAVPSPEAARRRVVVPECEVGIARPSASGHRPAAALQAAVIPVTGAAAAAAGGGWRGEVDREGEAGAGRGEGGAARDSGPSDAVAPPTATIPRPRRPHRVGYRLHSRRIVGAVDVEAAFGRMYAGAPRAFWLDSSLVEPGRSRFSFFGDGSGPLAEFVRYDVETGRCEIERAGRPVRKVAASVFDYLKRQLGNRRVDATGLPFDFTGGYVGYFGYEVKADCGSPNRHRSPVPDAAWLFADRVIAVDHQEGFTYAVCLAEDTPQAAREAADWLESTLADLTCVATQRPPLPVAPARRTPAPPSRGWCATGRRTSRTSRRASGSCARAPVTRSA
;
A
#
# COMPACT_ATOMS: atom_id res chain seq x y z
N MET A 1 -8.78 -26.17 -5.74
CA MET A 1 -7.34 -26.44 -6.02
C MET A 1 -6.61 -25.96 -4.80
N LYS A 2 -5.90 -26.87 -4.15
CA LYS A 2 -5.29 -26.60 -2.86
C LYS A 2 -3.94 -25.90 -3.07
N THR A 3 -3.86 -24.66 -2.60
CA THR A 3 -2.70 -23.78 -2.80
C THR A 3 -1.99 -23.54 -1.47
N LEU A 4 -0.65 -23.62 -1.47
CA LEU A 4 0.15 -23.11 -0.36
C LEU A 4 0.58 -21.67 -0.70
N LEU A 5 0.24 -20.71 0.15
CA LEU A 5 0.65 -19.31 0.03
C LEU A 5 1.70 -19.01 1.09
N ILE A 6 2.89 -18.59 0.65
CA ILE A 6 3.95 -18.11 1.56
C ILE A 6 3.81 -16.61 1.75
N ASP A 7 3.57 -16.19 2.99
CA ASP A 7 3.48 -14.79 3.42
C ASP A 7 4.87 -14.26 3.78
N ASN A 8 5.38 -13.30 3.01
CA ASN A 8 6.63 -12.60 3.31
C ASN A 8 6.38 -11.26 4.02
N TYR A 9 5.33 -11.17 4.84
CA TYR A 9 4.96 -9.99 5.62
C TYR A 9 4.61 -8.76 4.77
N ASP A 10 3.92 -8.98 3.66
CA ASP A 10 3.41 -7.90 2.82
C ASP A 10 2.00 -7.46 3.23
N SER A 11 1.70 -6.17 3.06
CA SER A 11 0.38 -5.63 3.35
C SER A 11 -0.71 -6.14 2.38
N TYR A 12 -0.33 -6.69 1.23
CA TYR A 12 -1.23 -7.19 0.18
C TYR A 12 -1.33 -8.72 0.12
N THR A 13 -0.66 -9.48 1.00
CA THR A 13 -0.75 -10.95 1.02
C THR A 13 -2.20 -11.44 1.05
N TYR A 14 -3.08 -10.79 1.83
CA TYR A 14 -4.48 -11.21 1.94
C TYR A 14 -5.37 -10.76 0.78
N ASN A 15 -4.94 -9.80 -0.04
CA ASN A 15 -5.59 -9.54 -1.34
C ASN A 15 -5.31 -10.69 -2.30
N LEU A 16 -4.05 -11.16 -2.32
CA LEU A 16 -3.65 -12.33 -3.11
C LEU A 16 -4.34 -13.60 -2.60
N PHE A 17 -4.49 -13.78 -1.28
CA PHE A 17 -5.30 -14.84 -0.67
C PHE A 17 -6.72 -14.87 -1.24
N GLN A 18 -7.42 -13.74 -1.23
CA GLN A 18 -8.79 -13.63 -1.70
C GLN A 18 -8.90 -13.94 -3.20
N LEU A 19 -7.97 -13.41 -4.00
CA LEU A 19 -7.91 -13.65 -5.44
C LEU A 19 -7.69 -15.14 -5.77
N ILE A 20 -6.80 -15.80 -5.03
CA ILE A 20 -6.57 -17.25 -5.15
C ILE A 20 -7.84 -18.02 -4.77
N ALA A 21 -8.47 -17.66 -3.65
CA ALA A 21 -9.68 -18.32 -3.18
C ALA A 21 -10.83 -18.22 -4.19
N GLU A 22 -11.03 -17.04 -4.79
CA GLU A 22 -12.02 -16.81 -5.84
C GLU A 22 -11.75 -17.69 -7.08
N VAL A 23 -10.50 -17.71 -7.55
CA VAL A 23 -10.12 -18.44 -8.78
C VAL A 23 -10.14 -19.96 -8.58
N ASN A 24 -9.73 -20.43 -7.41
CA ASN A 24 -9.58 -21.86 -7.10
C ASN A 24 -10.80 -22.49 -6.43
N GLY A 25 -11.75 -21.66 -5.96
CA GLY A 25 -12.93 -22.07 -5.20
C GLY A 25 -12.62 -22.60 -3.80
N GLU A 26 -11.39 -22.40 -3.32
CA GLU A 26 -10.88 -22.93 -2.05
C GLU A 26 -9.80 -21.99 -1.51
N GLU A 27 -9.86 -21.69 -0.21
CA GLU A 27 -8.90 -20.83 0.47
C GLU A 27 -7.49 -21.45 0.46
N PRO A 28 -6.43 -20.67 0.16
CA PRO A 28 -5.08 -21.18 0.27
C PRO A 28 -4.67 -21.36 1.74
N VAL A 29 -3.81 -22.35 2.00
CA VAL A 29 -3.15 -22.48 3.31
C VAL A 29 -2.02 -21.45 3.36
N VAL A 30 -2.00 -20.61 4.39
CA VAL A 30 -0.98 -19.55 4.55
C VAL A 30 0.08 -19.99 5.54
N VAL A 31 1.35 -19.86 5.15
CA VAL A 31 2.51 -20.09 6.01
C VAL A 31 3.44 -18.89 5.90
N ARG A 32 3.94 -18.39 7.04
CA ARG A 32 4.90 -17.26 7.04
C ARG A 32 6.29 -17.70 6.63
N ASN A 33 7.04 -16.79 6.05
CA ASN A 33 8.41 -17.03 5.58
C ASN A 33 9.40 -17.44 6.70
N ASP A 34 9.07 -17.17 7.96
CA ASP A 34 9.86 -17.48 9.16
C ASP A 34 9.32 -18.69 9.96
N ALA A 35 8.36 -19.42 9.40
CA ALA A 35 7.84 -20.63 10.04
C ALA A 35 8.95 -21.67 10.27
N ALA A 36 8.90 -22.34 11.42
CA ALA A 36 9.81 -23.44 11.72
C ALA A 36 9.71 -24.53 10.65
N VAL A 37 10.85 -25.15 10.30
CA VAL A 37 10.94 -26.13 9.21
C VAL A 37 9.97 -27.30 9.39
N ASP A 38 9.80 -27.77 10.63
CA ASP A 38 8.90 -28.88 10.97
C ASP A 38 7.41 -28.50 10.87
N GLY A 39 7.10 -27.20 10.83
CA GLY A 39 5.76 -26.66 10.66
C GLY A 39 5.36 -26.45 9.19
N ILE A 40 6.24 -26.75 8.23
CA ILE A 40 5.94 -26.60 6.80
C ILE A 40 5.26 -27.87 6.30
N PRO A 41 4.03 -27.78 5.77
CA PRO A 41 3.37 -28.91 5.12
C PRO A 41 4.19 -29.48 3.96
N ASP A 42 4.02 -30.76 3.65
CA ASP A 42 4.63 -31.35 2.45
C ASP A 42 4.03 -30.69 1.19
N LEU A 43 4.88 -30.08 0.36
CA LEU A 43 4.44 -29.43 -0.89
C LEU A 43 3.70 -30.39 -1.83
N ARG A 44 3.86 -31.71 -1.67
CA ARG A 44 3.15 -32.73 -2.45
C ARG A 44 1.68 -32.86 -2.08
N ASP A 45 1.25 -32.28 -0.96
CA ASP A 45 -0.15 -32.21 -0.51
C ASP A 45 -0.90 -31.00 -1.08
N PHE A 46 -0.26 -30.27 -1.99
CA PHE A 46 -0.79 -29.08 -2.65
C PHE A 46 -0.70 -29.23 -4.17
N ASP A 47 -1.58 -28.53 -4.87
CA ASP A 47 -1.57 -28.47 -6.33
C ASP A 47 -0.51 -27.48 -6.84
N ASN A 48 -0.30 -26.38 -6.11
CA ASN A 48 0.64 -25.33 -6.46
C ASN A 48 1.12 -24.53 -5.22
N LEU A 49 2.19 -23.76 -5.43
CA LEU A 49 2.79 -22.84 -4.48
C LEU A 49 2.69 -21.41 -5.01
N VAL A 50 2.26 -20.48 -4.17
CA VAL A 50 2.33 -19.04 -4.45
C VAL A 50 3.22 -18.38 -3.41
N VAL A 51 4.17 -17.57 -3.87
CA VAL A 51 5.06 -16.78 -3.00
C VAL A 51 4.68 -15.32 -3.15
N SER A 52 4.20 -14.74 -2.04
CA SER A 52 3.69 -13.37 -1.97
C SER A 52 4.79 -12.31 -2.18
N PRO A 53 4.39 -11.03 -2.38
CA PRO A 53 5.28 -9.90 -2.20
C PRO A 53 5.86 -9.84 -0.78
N GLY A 54 6.77 -8.89 -0.54
CA GLY A 54 7.34 -8.63 0.78
C GLY A 54 8.38 -7.52 0.75
N PRO A 55 8.70 -6.92 1.90
CA PRO A 55 9.80 -5.97 2.00
C PRO A 55 11.16 -6.67 1.91
N GLY A 56 12.21 -5.89 1.68
CA GLY A 56 13.59 -6.37 1.79
C GLY A 56 14.13 -7.01 0.51
N HIS A 57 15.08 -7.93 0.65
CA HIS A 57 15.79 -8.54 -0.49
C HIS A 57 15.70 -10.07 -0.45
N PRO A 58 15.46 -10.77 -1.58
CA PRO A 58 15.29 -12.23 -1.59
C PRO A 58 16.53 -13.05 -1.19
N ALA A 59 17.70 -12.40 -1.11
CA ALA A 59 18.94 -13.00 -0.64
C ALA A 59 19.06 -13.01 0.89
N ASP A 60 18.29 -12.16 1.58
CA ASP A 60 18.31 -12.05 3.03
C ASP A 60 17.38 -13.11 3.62
N ALA A 61 17.94 -14.02 4.43
CA ALA A 61 17.18 -15.12 5.03
C ALA A 61 16.06 -14.62 5.95
N ARG A 62 16.17 -13.42 6.51
CA ARG A 62 15.09 -12.78 7.27
C ARG A 62 13.89 -12.41 6.40
N ASP A 63 14.14 -11.96 5.18
CA ASP A 63 13.11 -11.38 4.31
C ASP A 63 12.44 -12.44 3.43
N PHE A 64 13.16 -13.52 3.10
CA PHE A 64 12.66 -14.57 2.20
C PHE A 64 12.65 -15.97 2.80
N GLY A 65 13.34 -16.18 3.92
CA GLY A 65 13.27 -17.37 4.78
C GLY A 65 13.07 -18.71 4.06
N ILE A 66 12.02 -19.43 4.43
CA ILE A 66 11.72 -20.76 3.88
C ILE A 66 11.36 -20.72 2.39
N ALA A 67 10.91 -19.57 1.86
CA ALA A 67 10.50 -19.44 0.47
C ALA A 67 11.65 -19.76 -0.50
N ALA A 68 12.89 -19.37 -0.15
CA ALA A 68 14.08 -19.69 -0.94
C ALA A 68 14.21 -21.19 -1.21
N ARG A 69 14.10 -22.01 -0.16
CA ARG A 69 14.17 -23.47 -0.26
C ARG A 69 12.97 -24.04 -1.01
N LEU A 70 11.76 -23.58 -0.68
CA LEU A 70 10.53 -24.10 -1.29
C LEU A 70 10.50 -23.83 -2.80
N VAL A 71 10.88 -22.63 -3.24
CA VAL A 71 11.03 -22.32 -4.67
C VAL A 71 12.09 -23.20 -5.31
N ALA A 72 13.27 -23.33 -4.68
CA ALA A 72 14.38 -24.12 -5.23
C ALA A 72 14.03 -25.60 -5.42
N THR A 73 13.25 -26.19 -4.50
CA THR A 73 12.96 -27.64 -4.51
C THR A 73 11.51 -27.98 -4.86
N SER A 74 10.69 -27.00 -5.29
CA SER A 74 9.26 -27.23 -5.48
C SER A 74 8.98 -28.35 -6.50
N PRO A 75 8.23 -29.41 -6.11
CA PRO A 75 7.75 -30.43 -7.04
C PRO A 75 6.45 -30.01 -7.76
N VAL A 76 5.87 -28.87 -7.37
CA VAL A 76 4.61 -28.33 -7.88
C VAL A 76 4.84 -26.99 -8.61
N PRO A 77 3.93 -26.57 -9.50
CA PRO A 77 3.93 -25.25 -10.10
C PRO A 77 4.07 -24.12 -9.06
N VAL A 78 4.87 -23.10 -9.39
CA VAL A 78 5.12 -21.95 -8.53
C VAL A 78 4.79 -20.65 -9.24
N LEU A 79 4.04 -19.77 -8.56
CA LEU A 79 3.87 -18.37 -8.92
C LEU A 79 4.58 -17.49 -7.89
N GLY A 80 5.53 -16.65 -8.34
CA GLY A 80 6.16 -15.62 -7.51
C GLY A 80 5.62 -14.23 -7.84
N VAL A 81 5.20 -13.47 -6.83
CA VAL A 81 4.73 -12.09 -7.01
C VAL A 81 5.70 -11.12 -6.32
N CYS A 82 6.14 -10.08 -7.02
CA CYS A 82 7.09 -9.07 -6.56
C CYS A 82 8.36 -9.69 -5.90
N LEU A 83 8.46 -9.74 -4.57
CA LEU A 83 9.56 -10.42 -3.88
C LEU A 83 9.66 -11.90 -4.27
N GLY A 84 8.53 -12.61 -4.44
CA GLY A 84 8.51 -13.98 -4.94
C GLY A 84 9.06 -14.12 -6.36
N HIS A 85 8.76 -13.16 -7.26
CA HIS A 85 9.33 -13.11 -8.62
C HIS A 85 10.86 -12.94 -8.57
N GLN A 86 11.33 -12.03 -7.71
CA GLN A 86 12.76 -11.80 -7.51
C GLN A 86 13.45 -13.03 -6.89
N GLY A 87 12.78 -13.75 -6.00
CA GLY A 87 13.27 -15.00 -5.41
C GLY A 87 13.44 -16.13 -6.42
N ILE A 88 12.50 -16.29 -7.36
CA ILE A 88 12.67 -17.23 -8.49
C ILE A 88 13.90 -16.84 -9.31
N ALA A 89 14.04 -15.55 -9.63
CA ALA A 89 15.16 -15.06 -10.43
C ALA A 89 16.51 -15.30 -9.74
N LEU A 90 16.60 -14.95 -8.44
CA LEU A 90 17.81 -15.12 -7.64
C LEU A 90 18.20 -16.59 -7.51
N GLY A 91 17.22 -17.50 -7.38
CA GLY A 91 17.45 -18.95 -7.34
C GLY A 91 18.17 -19.49 -8.60
N GLU A 92 17.92 -18.87 -9.75
CA GLU A 92 18.60 -19.16 -11.02
C GLU A 92 19.82 -18.24 -11.28
N ARG A 93 20.33 -17.60 -10.22
CA ARG A 93 21.52 -16.71 -10.23
C ARG A 93 21.36 -15.43 -11.06
N ALA A 94 20.12 -14.98 -11.30
CA ALA A 94 19.89 -13.66 -11.87
C ALA A 94 20.26 -12.57 -10.84
N VAL A 95 20.56 -11.37 -11.33
CA VAL A 95 20.90 -10.24 -10.48
C VAL A 95 19.64 -9.48 -10.09
N VAL A 96 19.36 -9.43 -8.79
CA VAL A 96 18.35 -8.51 -8.22
C VAL A 96 19.09 -7.29 -7.69
N GLY A 97 18.65 -6.10 -8.07
CA GLY A 97 19.27 -4.85 -7.62
C GLY A 97 18.29 -3.68 -7.70
N PRO A 98 18.73 -2.45 -7.39
CA PRO A 98 17.89 -1.27 -7.49
C PRO A 98 17.26 -1.14 -8.88
N ALA A 99 15.96 -0.87 -8.90
CA ALA A 99 15.25 -0.46 -10.11
C ALA A 99 15.74 0.92 -10.56
N PRO A 100 15.60 1.28 -11.86
CA PRO A 100 15.98 2.62 -12.36
C PRO A 100 15.32 3.75 -11.57
N GLU A 101 14.04 3.57 -11.22
CA GLU A 101 13.29 4.45 -10.33
C GLU A 101 12.47 3.59 -9.35
N PRO A 102 12.45 3.93 -8.05
CA PRO A 102 11.58 3.26 -7.10
C PRO A 102 10.11 3.61 -7.39
N ARG A 103 9.24 2.59 -7.43
CA ARG A 103 7.80 2.75 -7.64
C ARG A 103 7.02 2.28 -6.41
N HIS A 104 6.04 3.06 -5.97
CA HIS A 104 5.16 2.71 -4.85
C HIS A 104 3.73 3.17 -5.17
N GLY A 105 2.86 2.23 -5.55
CA GLY A 105 1.49 2.52 -5.99
C GLY A 105 1.40 3.15 -7.37
N HIS A 106 2.41 2.92 -8.20
CA HIS A 106 2.49 3.53 -9.52
C HIS A 106 1.81 2.67 -10.58
N LEU A 107 1.03 3.29 -11.46
CA LEU A 107 0.43 2.64 -12.62
C LEU A 107 1.44 2.63 -13.78
N SER A 108 1.62 1.49 -14.42
CA SER A 108 2.46 1.37 -15.61
C SER A 108 1.81 0.47 -16.65
N THR A 109 2.06 0.75 -17.92
CA THR A 109 1.64 -0.14 -19.00
C THR A 109 2.60 -1.33 -19.15
N ILE A 110 2.05 -2.51 -19.43
CA ILE A 110 2.78 -3.78 -19.50
C ILE A 110 2.70 -4.39 -20.90
N ARG A 111 3.86 -4.58 -21.53
CA ARG A 111 4.02 -5.37 -22.76
C ARG A 111 4.43 -6.80 -22.39
N HIS A 112 3.87 -7.80 -23.04
CA HIS A 112 4.14 -9.21 -22.71
C HIS A 112 4.25 -10.13 -23.93
N ASP A 113 4.60 -11.39 -23.69
CA ASP A 113 4.80 -12.40 -24.72
C ASP A 113 3.54 -13.21 -25.09
N GLU A 114 2.40 -12.93 -24.44
CA GLU A 114 1.07 -13.52 -24.70
C GLU A 114 0.96 -15.02 -24.38
N ARG A 115 1.94 -15.57 -23.67
CA ARG A 115 2.00 -16.98 -23.29
C ARG A 115 1.77 -17.14 -21.79
N ASP A 116 1.44 -18.36 -21.39
CA ASP A 116 1.29 -18.79 -20.00
C ASP A 116 0.40 -17.83 -19.18
N LEU A 117 0.97 -17.13 -18.18
CA LEU A 117 0.24 -16.17 -17.34
C LEU A 117 -0.46 -15.08 -18.17
N PHE A 118 0.10 -14.70 -19.31
CA PHE A 118 -0.39 -13.62 -20.17
C PHE A 118 -1.28 -14.10 -21.32
N GLN A 119 -1.63 -15.39 -21.36
CA GLN A 119 -2.45 -15.94 -22.43
C GLN A 119 -3.81 -15.25 -22.51
N GLY A 120 -4.11 -14.70 -23.69
CA GLY A 120 -5.39 -14.04 -23.99
C GLY A 120 -5.56 -12.65 -23.36
N LEU A 121 -4.49 -12.08 -22.79
CA LEU A 121 -4.52 -10.70 -22.28
C LEU A 121 -4.17 -9.69 -23.39
N PRO A 122 -4.78 -8.49 -23.38
CA PRO A 122 -4.41 -7.45 -24.32
C PRO A 122 -3.03 -6.88 -23.97
N GLN A 123 -2.26 -6.54 -25.01
CA GLN A 123 -1.00 -5.82 -24.85
C GLN A 123 -1.21 -4.44 -24.20
N ASN A 124 -0.19 -3.97 -23.48
CA ASN A 124 -0.14 -2.66 -22.84
C ASN A 124 -1.25 -2.43 -21.80
N PHE A 125 -1.68 -3.48 -21.11
CA PHE A 125 -2.60 -3.35 -19.97
C PHE A 125 -1.94 -2.62 -18.80
N THR A 126 -2.74 -2.05 -17.92
CA THR A 126 -2.28 -1.29 -16.74
C THR A 126 -2.03 -2.21 -15.55
N ALA A 127 -0.87 -2.09 -14.90
CA ALA A 127 -0.55 -2.81 -13.68
C ALA A 127 0.05 -1.90 -12.61
N VAL A 128 -0.14 -2.28 -11.34
CA VAL A 128 0.37 -1.54 -10.18
C VAL A 128 1.74 -2.04 -9.74
N ARG A 129 2.68 -1.11 -9.55
CA ARG A 129 4.06 -1.36 -9.11
C ARG A 129 4.32 -0.84 -7.70
N TYR A 130 4.86 -1.71 -6.85
CA TYR A 130 5.32 -1.40 -5.49
C TYR A 130 6.73 -1.98 -5.25
N HIS A 131 7.71 -1.61 -6.06
CA HIS A 131 9.05 -2.16 -5.96
C HIS A 131 10.14 -1.09 -6.12
N SER A 132 11.16 -1.16 -5.26
CA SER A 132 12.42 -0.40 -5.36
C SER A 132 13.56 -1.23 -5.94
N LEU A 133 13.38 -2.55 -6.01
CA LEU A 133 14.29 -3.51 -6.63
C LEU A 133 13.67 -4.07 -7.91
N SER A 134 14.51 -4.57 -8.80
CA SER A 134 14.08 -5.32 -10.00
C SER A 134 15.14 -6.35 -10.38
N VAL A 135 14.69 -7.39 -11.08
CA VAL A 135 15.58 -8.34 -11.76
C VAL A 135 16.23 -7.64 -12.95
N ARG A 136 17.56 -7.73 -13.06
CA ARG A 136 18.31 -7.12 -14.16
C ARG A 136 18.48 -8.09 -15.31
N GLU A 137 18.38 -7.54 -16.51
CA GLU A 137 18.80 -8.21 -17.74
C GLU A 137 20.30 -7.96 -18.02
N PRO A 138 20.99 -8.86 -18.76
CA PRO A 138 20.49 -10.10 -19.35
C PRO A 138 20.19 -11.18 -18.32
N LEU A 139 19.16 -11.99 -18.58
CA LEU A 139 18.80 -13.12 -17.71
C LEU A 139 19.73 -14.33 -17.95
N PRO A 140 19.99 -15.15 -16.91
CA PRO A 140 20.62 -16.46 -17.06
C PRO A 140 19.85 -17.36 -18.03
N GLU A 141 20.54 -18.33 -18.64
CA GLU A 141 19.97 -19.21 -19.67
C GLU A 141 18.70 -19.93 -19.21
N MET A 142 18.59 -20.30 -17.92
CA MET A 142 17.43 -21.03 -17.40
C MET A 142 16.16 -20.18 -17.28
N LEU A 143 16.27 -18.85 -17.40
CA LEU A 143 15.15 -17.93 -17.34
C LEU A 143 14.84 -17.33 -18.71
N GLU A 144 13.57 -17.02 -18.91
CA GLU A 144 13.07 -16.30 -20.09
C GLU A 144 12.21 -15.13 -19.61
N ALA A 145 12.48 -13.94 -20.16
CA ALA A 145 11.68 -12.75 -19.93
C ALA A 145 10.33 -12.88 -20.63
N THR A 146 9.24 -12.54 -19.94
CA THR A 146 7.87 -12.70 -20.45
C THR A 146 7.06 -11.40 -20.46
N ALA A 147 7.45 -10.39 -19.68
CA ALA A 147 6.81 -9.08 -19.71
C ALA A 147 7.76 -7.94 -19.31
N TRP A 148 7.45 -6.73 -19.77
CA TRP A 148 8.20 -5.50 -19.51
C TRP A 148 7.25 -4.32 -19.28
N ALA A 149 7.66 -3.37 -18.43
CA ALA A 149 6.99 -2.08 -18.29
C ALA A 149 7.43 -1.11 -19.40
N GLU A 150 6.70 -0.01 -19.55
CA GLU A 150 7.03 1.10 -20.47
C GLU A 150 8.43 1.70 -20.28
N ASP A 151 8.98 1.64 -19.07
CA ASP A 151 10.34 2.09 -18.74
C ASP A 151 11.41 1.01 -19.01
N GLY A 152 11.04 -0.11 -19.60
CA GLY A 152 11.92 -1.23 -19.94
C GLY A 152 12.26 -2.15 -18.78
N VAL A 153 11.75 -1.90 -17.56
CA VAL A 153 11.97 -2.81 -16.44
C VAL A 153 11.31 -4.16 -16.71
N LEU A 154 12.01 -5.26 -16.40
CA LEU A 154 11.48 -6.61 -16.50
C LEU A 154 10.33 -6.82 -15.50
N MET A 155 9.17 -7.19 -16.02
CA MET A 155 7.93 -7.32 -15.26
C MET A 155 7.40 -8.75 -15.16
N GLY A 156 7.89 -9.65 -16.00
CA GLY A 156 7.50 -11.05 -16.00
C GLY A 156 8.67 -11.94 -16.38
N LEU A 157 8.77 -13.11 -15.76
CA LEU A 157 9.70 -14.16 -16.16
C LEU A 157 9.06 -15.54 -16.03
N ARG A 158 9.66 -16.50 -16.72
CA ARG A 158 9.44 -17.92 -16.49
C ARG A 158 10.74 -18.69 -16.51
N HIS A 159 10.74 -19.82 -15.82
CA HIS A 159 11.82 -20.80 -15.93
C HIS A 159 11.59 -21.70 -17.16
N ARG A 160 12.66 -22.03 -17.91
CA ARG A 160 12.55 -22.80 -19.16
C ARG A 160 12.11 -24.25 -19.00
N THR A 161 12.61 -24.94 -17.97
CA THR A 161 12.35 -26.38 -17.76
C THR A 161 11.46 -26.71 -16.55
N ARG A 162 11.37 -25.80 -15.58
CA ARG A 162 10.57 -25.96 -14.36
C ARG A 162 9.29 -25.11 -14.44
N PRO A 163 8.18 -25.54 -13.81
CA PRO A 163 6.92 -24.80 -13.82
C PRO A 163 6.98 -23.63 -12.84
N LEU A 164 7.88 -22.67 -13.06
CA LEU A 164 8.05 -21.47 -12.26
C LEU A 164 7.73 -20.26 -13.12
N TRP A 165 6.81 -19.42 -12.67
CA TRP A 165 6.51 -18.14 -13.28
C TRP A 165 6.53 -17.05 -12.22
N GLY A 166 6.89 -15.84 -12.61
CA GLY A 166 6.81 -14.72 -11.69
C GLY A 166 6.46 -13.41 -12.37
N VAL A 167 5.78 -12.55 -11.63
CA VAL A 167 5.44 -11.17 -12.03
C VAL A 167 5.98 -10.17 -11.01
N GLN A 168 6.60 -9.08 -11.47
CA GLN A 168 7.17 -8.04 -10.61
C GLN A 168 6.11 -7.06 -10.09
N PHE A 169 5.00 -6.91 -10.80
CA PHE A 169 3.84 -6.12 -10.39
C PHE A 169 2.87 -6.94 -9.52
N HIS A 170 1.83 -6.27 -9.03
CA HIS A 170 0.86 -6.83 -8.08
C HIS A 170 -0.46 -7.19 -8.80
N PRO A 171 -0.67 -8.43 -9.27
CA PRO A 171 -1.92 -8.86 -9.90
C PRO A 171 -3.12 -8.82 -8.94
N GLU A 172 -2.88 -8.83 -7.63
CA GLU A 172 -3.90 -8.70 -6.59
C GLU A 172 -4.34 -7.26 -6.31
N SER A 173 -3.64 -6.27 -6.89
CA SER A 173 -4.03 -4.88 -6.70
C SER A 173 -5.29 -4.54 -7.49
N VAL A 174 -6.21 -3.80 -6.87
CA VAL A 174 -7.49 -3.41 -7.48
C VAL A 174 -7.34 -2.60 -8.78
N LEU A 175 -6.23 -1.87 -8.94
CA LEU A 175 -5.95 -1.08 -10.13
C LEU A 175 -5.12 -1.85 -11.17
N THR A 176 -4.74 -3.10 -10.90
CA THR A 176 -4.10 -3.96 -11.91
C THR A 176 -5.18 -4.61 -12.75
N GLU A 177 -5.19 -4.28 -14.04
CA GLU A 177 -6.08 -4.93 -14.99
C GLU A 177 -5.71 -6.41 -15.16
N PHE A 178 -6.73 -7.24 -15.36
CA PHE A 178 -6.59 -8.67 -15.69
C PHE A 178 -5.88 -9.54 -14.63
N GLY A 179 -5.67 -9.05 -13.40
CA GLY A 179 -5.09 -9.84 -12.30
C GLY A 179 -5.79 -11.19 -12.07
N HIS A 180 -7.12 -11.18 -11.98
CA HIS A 180 -7.93 -12.40 -11.90
C HIS A 180 -7.70 -13.34 -13.09
N ARG A 181 -7.59 -12.81 -14.32
CA ARG A 181 -7.34 -13.64 -15.51
C ARG A 181 -5.95 -14.28 -15.49
N MET A 182 -4.92 -13.59 -14.98
CA MET A 182 -3.58 -14.16 -14.79
C MET A 182 -3.61 -15.33 -13.79
N LEU A 183 -4.34 -15.20 -12.68
CA LEU A 183 -4.50 -16.29 -11.72
C LEU A 183 -5.29 -17.47 -12.31
N VAL A 184 -6.31 -17.21 -13.14
CA VAL A 184 -7.01 -18.27 -13.90
C VAL A 184 -6.04 -18.99 -14.84
N ASN A 185 -5.17 -18.26 -15.53
CA ASN A 185 -4.15 -18.86 -16.40
C ASN A 185 -3.17 -19.71 -15.59
N PHE A 186 -2.71 -19.25 -14.42
CA PHE A 186 -1.87 -20.03 -13.51
C PHE A 186 -2.56 -21.31 -13.01
N ARG A 187 -3.84 -21.23 -12.66
CA ARG A 187 -4.66 -22.39 -12.29
C ARG A 187 -4.73 -23.41 -13.44
N ASN A 188 -4.93 -22.95 -14.67
CA ASN A 188 -4.99 -23.84 -15.84
C ASN A 188 -3.62 -24.50 -16.11
N LEU A 189 -2.52 -23.75 -16.04
CA LEU A 189 -1.16 -24.30 -16.13
C LEU A 189 -0.89 -25.36 -15.06
N THR A 190 -1.43 -25.14 -13.85
CA THR A 190 -1.37 -26.10 -12.76
C THR A 190 -2.12 -27.40 -13.10
N ALA A 191 -3.35 -27.30 -13.60
CA ALA A 191 -4.15 -28.47 -14.01
C ALA A 191 -3.46 -29.28 -15.12
N GLU A 192 -2.91 -28.60 -16.14
CA GLU A 192 -2.22 -29.25 -17.25
C GLU A 192 -0.99 -30.03 -16.79
N ARG A 193 -0.27 -29.50 -15.79
CA ARG A 193 0.89 -30.18 -15.21
C ARG A 193 0.48 -31.40 -14.39
N ALA A 194 -0.63 -31.34 -13.67
CA ALA A 194 -1.18 -32.49 -12.94
C ALA A 194 -1.66 -33.61 -13.90
N GLY A 195 -2.21 -33.23 -15.07
CA GLY A 195 -2.66 -34.19 -16.10
C GLY A 195 -1.53 -34.88 -16.86
N LYS A 196 -0.32 -34.30 -16.89
CA LYS A 196 0.89 -34.95 -17.40
C LYS A 196 1.49 -35.78 -16.26
N LEU A 197 1.18 -37.08 -16.24
CA LEU A 197 1.70 -38.10 -15.31
C LEU A 197 3.05 -37.71 -14.69
N ARG A 198 3.14 -37.75 -13.35
CA ARG A 198 4.40 -37.73 -12.59
C ARG A 198 5.33 -38.81 -13.14
N THR A 199 6.15 -38.49 -14.13
CA THR A 199 7.23 -39.36 -14.57
C THR A 199 8.25 -39.37 -13.44
N LYS A 200 8.19 -40.44 -12.64
CA LYS A 200 9.30 -40.85 -11.79
C LYS A 200 10.50 -41.10 -12.71
N ASN A 201 11.32 -40.08 -12.93
CA ASN A 201 12.63 -40.25 -13.55
C ASN A 201 13.60 -39.20 -13.00
N THR A 202 14.01 -39.43 -11.76
CA THR A 202 15.35 -39.07 -11.27
C THR A 202 16.08 -40.35 -10.88
N ALA A 203 16.23 -41.25 -11.86
CA ALA A 203 17.39 -42.13 -11.87
C ALA A 203 18.52 -41.32 -12.52
N VAL A 204 19.54 -41.01 -11.73
CA VAL A 204 20.79 -40.37 -12.17
C VAL A 204 21.51 -41.34 -13.13
N PRO A 205 21.83 -40.97 -14.38
CA PRO A 205 22.79 -41.72 -15.17
C PRO A 205 24.21 -41.38 -14.67
N SER A 206 25.05 -42.41 -14.50
CA SER A 206 26.46 -42.23 -14.14
C SER A 206 27.26 -41.56 -15.28
N PRO A 207 28.47 -41.02 -14.99
CA PRO A 207 29.20 -40.10 -15.87
C PRO A 207 29.83 -40.70 -17.14
N GLU A 208 29.40 -41.87 -17.62
CA GLU A 208 30.01 -42.52 -18.79
C GLU A 208 29.25 -42.31 -20.12
N ALA A 209 28.06 -41.69 -20.11
CA ALA A 209 27.29 -41.47 -21.34
C ALA A 209 27.61 -40.14 -22.07
N ALA A 210 28.52 -39.32 -21.54
CA ALA A 210 29.08 -38.18 -22.26
C ALA A 210 30.17 -38.65 -23.23
N ARG A 211 29.80 -39.13 -24.42
CA ARG A 211 30.60 -39.16 -25.66
C ARG A 211 29.80 -39.84 -26.77
N ARG A 212 29.06 -39.07 -27.58
CA ARG A 212 28.93 -39.26 -29.04
C ARG A 212 28.01 -38.22 -29.70
N ARG A 213 28.56 -37.64 -30.77
CA ARG A 213 27.91 -36.99 -31.94
C ARG A 213 27.65 -35.48 -31.89
N VAL A 214 28.69 -34.77 -32.34
CA VAL A 214 28.62 -33.67 -33.33
C VAL A 214 28.02 -34.18 -34.64
N VAL A 215 27.13 -33.42 -35.29
CA VAL A 215 27.15 -33.02 -36.72
C VAL A 215 26.14 -31.87 -36.92
N VAL A 216 26.59 -30.75 -37.48
CA VAL A 216 25.78 -29.69 -38.12
C VAL A 216 25.89 -29.88 -39.64
N PRO A 217 24.86 -29.53 -40.43
CA PRO A 217 25.17 -28.63 -41.55
C PRO A 217 24.12 -27.53 -41.80
N GLU A 218 24.64 -26.46 -42.41
CA GLU A 218 24.02 -25.21 -42.86
C GLU A 218 23.01 -25.37 -44.00
N CYS A 219 22.18 -24.34 -44.22
CA CYS A 219 21.77 -23.93 -45.57
C CYS A 219 21.31 -22.45 -45.60
N GLU A 220 21.94 -21.69 -46.50
CA GLU A 220 21.62 -20.31 -46.90
C GLU A 220 20.34 -20.23 -47.75
N VAL A 221 19.62 -19.09 -47.70
CA VAL A 221 18.91 -18.56 -48.88
C VAL A 221 18.92 -17.04 -48.82
N GLY A 222 19.40 -16.41 -49.90
CA GLY A 222 19.44 -14.96 -50.06
C GLY A 222 18.35 -14.37 -50.97
N ILE A 223 18.36 -13.02 -50.94
CA ILE A 223 18.02 -12.05 -52.00
C ILE A 223 16.53 -11.67 -52.19
N ALA A 224 16.17 -10.42 -51.84
CA ALA A 224 15.87 -9.29 -52.77
C ALA A 224 15.05 -8.16 -52.10
N ARG A 225 15.49 -6.90 -52.28
CA ARG A 225 14.73 -5.64 -52.15
C ARG A 225 14.32 -5.17 -53.57
N PRO A 226 13.22 -4.43 -53.79
CA PRO A 226 13.14 -2.95 -53.62
C PRO A 226 11.71 -2.50 -53.18
N SER A 227 11.31 -1.24 -52.95
CA SER A 227 11.70 0.07 -53.49
C SER A 227 11.24 1.19 -52.54
N ALA A 228 11.78 2.40 -52.77
CA ALA A 228 11.46 3.64 -52.08
C ALA A 228 10.57 4.55 -52.95
N SER A 229 9.63 5.26 -52.32
CA SER A 229 9.11 6.59 -52.69
C SER A 229 8.18 7.03 -51.54
N GLY A 230 8.08 8.26 -51.07
CA GLY A 230 8.68 9.56 -51.37
C GLY A 230 7.89 10.61 -50.58
N HIS A 231 8.47 11.79 -50.38
CA HIS A 231 7.87 13.06 -49.91
C HIS A 231 7.93 13.42 -48.41
N ARG A 232 8.87 14.34 -48.14
CA ARG A 232 8.88 15.44 -47.15
C ARG A 232 8.62 16.75 -47.94
N PRO A 233 8.56 17.98 -47.36
CA PRO A 233 8.13 18.45 -46.02
C PRO A 233 7.27 19.76 -46.08
N ALA A 234 6.76 20.26 -44.94
CA ALA A 234 6.56 21.70 -44.62
C ALA A 234 6.13 21.85 -43.13
N ALA A 235 7.01 22.37 -42.26
CA ALA A 235 7.03 23.77 -41.75
C ALA A 235 5.88 24.06 -40.76
N ALA A 236 6.10 23.96 -39.45
CA ALA A 236 6.70 24.97 -38.56
C ALA A 236 5.70 26.07 -38.16
N LEU A 237 5.26 26.02 -36.90
CA LEU A 237 4.86 27.19 -36.11
C LEU A 237 5.33 26.97 -34.67
N GLN A 238 6.38 27.72 -34.33
CA GLN A 238 6.91 27.93 -32.99
C GLN A 238 6.00 28.91 -32.24
N ALA A 239 5.77 28.62 -30.96
CA ALA A 239 5.56 29.62 -29.90
C ALA A 239 6.09 28.97 -28.61
N ALA A 240 7.35 29.24 -28.27
CA ALA A 240 7.79 30.35 -27.42
C ALA A 240 7.62 30.02 -25.93
N VAL A 241 8.65 29.34 -25.42
CA VAL A 241 9.02 29.28 -24.00
C VAL A 241 9.56 30.67 -23.63
N ILE A 242 8.96 31.31 -22.62
CA ILE A 242 9.56 32.47 -21.95
C ILE A 242 10.23 31.95 -20.66
N PRO A 243 11.56 32.11 -20.52
CA PRO A 243 12.27 31.81 -19.28
C PRO A 243 12.26 33.02 -18.35
N VAL A 244 12.24 32.78 -17.04
CA VAL A 244 12.63 33.79 -16.04
C VAL A 244 13.89 33.29 -15.35
N THR A 245 15.04 33.78 -15.83
CA THR A 245 16.27 33.95 -15.02
C THR A 245 16.18 35.39 -14.50
N GLY A 246 16.53 35.76 -13.27
CA GLY A 246 17.70 35.43 -12.47
C GLY A 246 18.37 36.77 -12.14
N ALA A 247 18.46 37.15 -10.87
CA ALA A 247 19.27 38.27 -10.44
C ALA A 247 20.30 37.76 -9.42
N ALA A 248 21.51 37.58 -9.91
CA ALA A 248 22.72 37.46 -9.11
C ALA A 248 23.25 38.88 -8.81
N ALA A 249 23.75 39.09 -7.60
CA ALA A 249 24.74 40.12 -7.31
C ALA A 249 25.90 39.44 -6.57
N ALA A 250 27.10 39.57 -7.13
CA ALA A 250 28.34 39.01 -6.62
C ALA A 250 29.21 40.09 -5.95
N ALA A 251 29.88 39.65 -4.88
CA ALA A 251 31.25 39.94 -4.47
C ALA A 251 31.74 41.38 -4.18
N ALA A 252 32.13 41.57 -2.91
CA ALA A 252 33.42 42.11 -2.45
C ALA A 252 33.62 41.54 -1.02
N GLY A 253 34.78 41.10 -0.50
CA GLY A 253 36.19 41.21 -0.86
C GLY A 253 36.98 41.31 0.47
N GLY A 254 38.03 40.49 0.64
CA GLY A 254 38.98 40.53 1.77
C GLY A 254 38.72 39.46 2.84
N GLY A 255 39.63 38.56 3.23
CA GLY A 255 41.08 38.49 3.10
C GLY A 255 41.74 38.73 4.46
N TRP A 256 42.36 37.68 5.06
CA TRP A 256 43.47 37.63 6.05
C TRP A 256 43.31 36.39 6.97
N ARG A 257 44.25 35.41 7.02
CA ARG A 257 45.53 35.35 7.80
C ARG A 257 45.33 35.84 9.25
N GLY A 258 45.63 35.12 10.33
CA GLY A 258 46.71 34.17 10.57
C GLY A 258 47.70 34.81 11.56
N GLU A 259 47.46 34.68 12.86
CA GLU A 259 48.33 35.02 14.01
C GLU A 259 47.66 34.36 15.23
N VAL A 260 48.17 33.29 15.85
CA VAL A 260 49.36 33.17 16.72
C VAL A 260 49.49 34.32 17.69
N ASP A 261 49.12 34.08 18.94
CA ASP A 261 49.88 34.61 20.07
C ASP A 261 49.92 33.61 21.23
N ARG A 262 51.14 33.48 21.74
CA ARG A 262 51.56 32.75 22.93
C ARG A 262 51.53 33.70 24.14
N GLU A 263 51.83 33.09 25.30
CA GLU A 263 52.13 33.66 26.62
C GLU A 263 50.94 33.55 27.59
N GLY A 264 51.07 32.96 28.78
CA GLY A 264 52.21 32.35 29.45
C GLY A 264 51.81 31.93 30.87
N GLU A 265 52.52 30.91 31.38
CA GLU A 265 52.81 30.64 32.79
C GLU A 265 51.66 30.33 33.77
N ALA A 266 51.80 29.56 34.84
CA ALA A 266 52.76 28.56 35.31
C ALA A 266 52.11 27.97 36.59
N GLY A 267 52.38 26.71 36.93
CA GLY A 267 51.89 26.14 38.19
C GLY A 267 52.02 24.63 38.29
N ALA A 268 53.26 24.15 38.28
CA ALA A 268 53.61 22.77 38.55
C ALA A 268 53.50 22.44 40.06
N GLY A 269 53.00 21.23 40.35
CA GLY A 269 53.15 20.57 41.65
C GLY A 269 53.30 19.07 41.43
N ARG A 270 54.51 18.55 41.66
CA ARG A 270 54.95 17.15 41.54
C ARG A 270 54.69 16.34 42.82
N GLY A 271 54.70 15.02 42.68
CA GLY A 271 54.98 14.01 43.73
C GLY A 271 54.21 12.72 43.43
N GLU A 272 54.82 11.68 42.82
CA GLU A 272 55.55 10.56 43.49
C GLU A 272 54.72 9.96 44.65
N GLY A 273 54.45 8.66 44.80
CA GLY A 273 54.84 7.42 44.15
C GLY A 273 54.47 6.28 45.12
N GLY A 274 54.24 5.06 44.61
CA GLY A 274 54.49 3.84 45.39
C GLY A 274 53.32 3.08 46.04
N ALA A 275 53.38 1.76 45.78
CA ALA A 275 52.96 0.63 46.62
C ALA A 275 51.51 0.13 46.53
N ALA A 276 51.38 -1.00 45.84
CA ALA A 276 50.35 -2.01 46.03
C ALA A 276 50.33 -2.55 47.47
N ARG A 277 49.13 -2.79 48.01
CA ARG A 277 48.85 -3.89 48.94
C ARG A 277 47.35 -4.20 48.99
N ASP A 278 47.14 -5.49 49.16
CA ASP A 278 45.93 -6.31 49.08
C ASP A 278 45.06 -6.18 50.34
N SER A 279 43.73 -6.07 50.17
CA SER A 279 42.74 -6.40 51.22
C SER A 279 41.34 -6.53 50.63
N GLY A 280 40.70 -7.68 50.88
CA GLY A 280 39.34 -8.06 50.46
C GLY A 280 38.18 -7.22 51.06
N PRO A 281 36.94 -7.72 50.95
CA PRO A 281 35.77 -6.88 50.63
C PRO A 281 35.26 -6.11 51.85
N SER A 282 35.14 -4.79 51.69
CA SER A 282 34.45 -3.90 52.63
C SER A 282 33.02 -3.67 52.14
N ASP A 283 32.06 -3.91 53.03
CA ASP A 283 30.63 -3.69 52.85
C ASP A 283 30.32 -2.33 52.22
N ALA A 284 29.68 -2.36 51.04
CA ALA A 284 29.16 -1.18 50.39
C ALA A 284 27.92 -0.69 51.15
N VAL A 285 28.10 0.37 51.94
CA VAL A 285 27.03 1.19 52.50
C VAL A 285 26.17 1.71 51.35
N ALA A 286 24.91 1.28 51.31
CA ALA A 286 23.92 1.80 50.37
C ALA A 286 23.74 3.31 50.58
N PRO A 287 23.74 4.13 49.51
CA PRO A 287 23.48 5.57 49.65
C PRO A 287 22.05 5.81 50.14
N PRO A 288 21.80 6.87 50.92
CA PRO A 288 20.50 7.13 51.51
C PRO A 288 19.45 7.33 50.42
N THR A 289 18.38 6.52 50.49
CA THR A 289 17.21 6.63 49.64
C THR A 289 16.58 8.00 49.84
N ALA A 290 16.88 8.92 48.92
CA ALA A 290 16.17 10.19 48.85
C ALA A 290 14.71 9.88 48.55
N THR A 291 13.85 10.03 49.55
CA THR A 291 12.40 9.92 49.43
C THR A 291 11.94 11.02 48.48
N ILE A 292 11.76 10.66 47.21
CA ILE A 292 11.17 11.54 46.20
C ILE A 292 9.79 11.95 46.73
N PRO A 293 9.52 13.25 46.92
CA PRO A 293 8.18 13.70 47.29
C PRO A 293 7.20 13.15 46.27
N ARG A 294 6.19 12.40 46.73
CA ARG A 294 5.13 11.90 45.85
C ARG A 294 4.65 13.06 44.97
N PRO A 295 4.65 12.94 43.63
CA PRO A 295 4.11 13.98 42.78
C PRO A 295 2.67 14.24 43.26
N ARG A 296 2.35 15.50 43.57
CA ARG A 296 0.97 15.94 43.74
C ARG A 296 0.22 15.37 42.55
N ARG A 297 -0.75 14.48 42.78
CA ARG A 297 -1.60 13.94 41.71
C ARG A 297 -2.07 15.14 40.89
N PRO A 298 -1.65 15.32 39.63
CA PRO A 298 -2.25 16.36 38.83
C PRO A 298 -3.73 16.04 38.77
N HIS A 299 -4.59 17.03 39.00
CA HIS A 299 -6.01 16.90 38.68
C HIS A 299 -6.07 16.36 37.26
N ARG A 300 -6.50 15.11 37.09
CA ARG A 300 -6.76 14.56 35.76
C ARG A 300 -7.91 15.38 35.23
N VAL A 301 -7.61 16.30 34.32
CA VAL A 301 -8.62 17.02 33.57
C VAL A 301 -9.42 15.94 32.84
N GLY A 302 -10.68 15.79 33.23
CA GLY A 302 -11.59 14.91 32.51
C GLY A 302 -11.84 15.48 31.13
N TYR A 303 -12.14 14.61 30.16
CA TYR A 303 -12.55 15.05 28.84
C TYR A 303 -13.95 14.48 28.54
N ARG A 304 -14.76 15.26 27.82
CA ARG A 304 -16.06 14.82 27.30
C ARG A 304 -16.11 15.00 25.80
N LEU A 305 -16.79 14.05 25.18
CA LEU A 305 -17.12 14.12 23.77
C LEU A 305 -18.48 14.79 23.59
N HIS A 306 -18.54 15.78 22.70
CA HIS A 306 -19.75 16.46 22.30
C HIS A 306 -19.98 16.21 20.81
N SER A 307 -21.19 15.81 20.43
CA SER A 307 -21.51 15.58 19.03
C SER A 307 -22.92 16.04 18.67
N ARG A 308 -23.05 16.41 17.40
CA ARG A 308 -24.32 16.71 16.73
C ARG A 308 -24.27 16.17 15.32
N ARG A 309 -25.43 15.96 14.71
CA ARG A 309 -25.53 15.50 13.33
C ARG A 309 -26.61 16.24 12.56
N ILE A 310 -26.40 16.36 11.25
CA ILE A 310 -27.44 16.72 10.29
C ILE A 310 -27.80 15.51 9.44
N VAL A 311 -29.02 15.53 8.91
CA VAL A 311 -29.46 14.59 7.87
C VAL A 311 -28.83 14.99 6.54
N GLY A 312 -28.29 14.03 5.81
CA GLY A 312 -27.59 14.20 4.56
C GLY A 312 -26.08 14.01 4.70
N ALA A 313 -25.51 13.23 3.80
CA ALA A 313 -24.07 13.27 3.53
C ALA A 313 -23.77 14.54 2.73
N VAL A 314 -22.99 15.45 3.31
CA VAL A 314 -22.55 16.66 2.61
C VAL A 314 -21.57 16.30 1.51
N ASP A 315 -21.47 17.17 0.50
CA ASP A 315 -20.33 17.14 -0.42
C ASP A 315 -19.05 17.45 0.38
N VAL A 316 -18.20 16.43 0.55
CA VAL A 316 -16.99 16.50 1.39
C VAL A 316 -16.00 17.51 0.84
N GLU A 317 -15.80 17.52 -0.48
CA GLU A 317 -14.85 18.43 -1.14
C GLU A 317 -15.31 19.87 -0.99
N ALA A 318 -16.59 20.14 -1.23
CA ALA A 318 -17.15 21.48 -1.06
C ALA A 318 -17.11 21.93 0.41
N ALA A 319 -17.40 21.03 1.35
CA ALA A 319 -17.37 21.33 2.78
C ALA A 319 -15.94 21.63 3.25
N PHE A 320 -14.98 20.78 2.89
CA PHE A 320 -13.58 20.98 3.21
C PHE A 320 -13.03 22.26 2.56
N GLY A 321 -13.32 22.46 1.27
CA GLY A 321 -12.93 23.63 0.50
C GLY A 321 -13.38 24.94 1.15
N ARG A 322 -14.62 24.98 1.62
CA ARG A 322 -15.19 26.16 2.27
C ARG A 322 -14.66 26.38 3.69
N MET A 323 -14.51 25.31 4.47
CA MET A 323 -14.27 25.43 5.92
C MET A 323 -12.79 25.39 6.30
N TYR A 324 -11.97 24.65 5.56
CA TYR A 324 -10.61 24.30 6.01
C TYR A 324 -9.51 24.49 4.97
N ALA A 325 -9.81 24.79 3.70
CA ALA A 325 -8.78 24.95 2.66
C ALA A 325 -7.76 26.05 2.97
N GLY A 326 -8.16 27.10 3.70
CA GLY A 326 -7.27 28.17 4.15
C GLY A 326 -6.52 27.89 5.45
N ALA A 327 -6.82 26.79 6.15
CA ALA A 327 -6.20 26.49 7.43
C ALA A 327 -4.76 25.98 7.22
N PRO A 328 -3.78 26.47 8.00
CA PRO A 328 -2.38 26.09 7.83
C PRO A 328 -2.12 24.61 8.17
N ARG A 329 -3.04 23.98 8.91
CA ARG A 329 -2.97 22.60 9.37
C ARG A 329 -4.35 21.98 9.31
N ALA A 330 -4.77 21.64 8.11
CA ALA A 330 -5.98 20.87 7.86
C ALA A 330 -5.63 19.42 7.53
N PHE A 331 -6.59 18.53 7.73
CA PHE A 331 -6.51 17.15 7.29
C PHE A 331 -7.82 16.72 6.66
N TRP A 332 -7.71 15.83 5.68
CA TRP A 332 -8.83 15.15 5.06
C TRP A 332 -8.42 13.67 4.90
N LEU A 333 -9.16 12.80 5.57
CA LEU A 333 -8.99 11.36 5.54
C LEU A 333 -10.19 10.77 4.79
N ASP A 334 -9.94 10.40 3.55
CA ASP A 334 -10.85 9.61 2.73
C ASP A 334 -10.38 8.17 2.64
N SER A 335 -11.33 7.29 2.40
CA SER A 335 -11.00 5.99 1.82
C SER A 335 -10.78 6.17 0.32
N SER A 336 -9.72 5.56 -0.22
CA SER A 336 -9.24 5.73 -1.60
C SER A 336 -10.22 5.27 -2.70
N LEU A 337 -11.38 4.72 -2.36
CA LEU A 337 -12.45 4.33 -3.28
C LEU A 337 -13.80 4.41 -2.57
N VAL A 338 -14.79 5.17 -3.04
CA VAL A 338 -16.16 5.14 -2.48
C VAL A 338 -16.89 3.88 -3.00
N GLU A 339 -16.54 2.71 -2.46
CA GLU A 339 -17.25 1.45 -2.70
C GLU A 339 -18.36 1.24 -1.64
N PRO A 340 -19.60 0.89 -2.04
CA PRO A 340 -20.65 0.53 -1.10
C PRO A 340 -20.18 -0.60 -0.16
N GLY A 341 -20.15 -0.32 1.15
CA GLY A 341 -19.74 -1.27 2.19
C GLY A 341 -18.24 -1.30 2.53
N ARG A 342 -17.37 -0.59 1.81
CA ARG A 342 -15.92 -0.54 2.08
C ARG A 342 -15.41 0.84 2.52
N SER A 343 -16.16 1.89 2.21
CA SER A 343 -15.71 3.29 2.39
C SER A 343 -16.83 4.17 2.92
N ARG A 344 -17.25 3.85 4.14
CA ARG A 344 -18.43 4.46 4.76
C ARG A 344 -18.21 5.90 5.22
N PHE A 345 -17.00 6.26 5.64
CA PHE A 345 -16.75 7.54 6.29
C PHE A 345 -15.66 8.36 5.61
N SER A 346 -15.89 9.67 5.53
CA SER A 346 -14.85 10.69 5.33
C SER A 346 -14.68 11.49 6.61
N PHE A 347 -13.44 11.76 7.02
CA PHE A 347 -13.14 12.59 8.18
C PHE A 347 -12.30 13.78 7.77
N PHE A 348 -12.65 14.96 8.28
CA PHE A 348 -11.84 16.15 8.04
C PHE A 348 -11.95 17.15 9.17
N GLY A 349 -10.96 18.04 9.26
CA GLY A 349 -10.85 19.06 10.30
C GLY A 349 -9.52 19.79 10.23
N ASP A 350 -9.24 20.57 11.27
CA ASP A 350 -8.02 21.37 11.36
C ASP A 350 -7.48 21.51 12.79
N GLY A 351 -6.44 22.33 12.93
CA GLY A 351 -5.80 22.64 14.21
C GLY A 351 -6.31 23.89 14.92
N SER A 352 -7.54 24.35 14.64
CA SER A 352 -8.10 25.56 15.26
C SER A 352 -8.73 25.35 16.64
N GLY A 353 -8.88 24.09 17.06
CA GLY A 353 -9.53 23.73 18.32
C GLY A 353 -8.76 24.18 19.58
N PRO A 354 -9.45 24.38 20.72
CA PRO A 354 -8.84 24.86 21.95
C PRO A 354 -7.83 23.88 22.58
N LEU A 355 -7.93 22.59 22.26
CA LEU A 355 -7.03 21.56 22.74
C LEU A 355 -5.97 21.18 21.69
N ALA A 356 -6.03 21.81 20.51
CA ALA A 356 -5.18 21.48 19.39
C ALA A 356 -3.71 21.71 19.73
N GLU A 357 -2.89 20.77 19.28
CA GLU A 357 -1.44 20.90 19.35
C GLU A 357 -0.81 20.28 18.13
N PHE A 358 0.28 20.89 17.68
CA PHE A 358 1.08 20.35 16.60
C PHE A 358 2.43 19.90 17.16
N VAL A 359 2.76 18.63 16.92
CA VAL A 359 3.95 17.98 17.44
C VAL A 359 4.86 17.69 16.26
N ARG A 360 6.08 18.22 16.30
CA ARG A 360 7.17 17.84 15.39
C ARG A 360 8.16 16.98 16.15
N TYR A 361 8.72 15.99 15.49
CA TYR A 361 9.77 15.15 16.04
C TYR A 361 11.01 15.21 15.17
N ASP A 362 12.15 15.29 15.83
CA ASP A 362 13.47 15.17 15.24
C ASP A 362 14.18 14.01 15.95
N VAL A 363 14.51 12.98 15.17
CA VAL A 363 15.07 11.72 15.65
C VAL A 363 16.52 11.88 16.11
N GLU A 364 17.25 12.81 15.51
CA GLU A 364 18.65 13.09 15.80
C GLU A 364 18.81 13.73 17.19
N THR A 365 17.91 14.63 17.53
CA THR A 365 17.88 15.28 18.85
C THR A 365 17.09 14.48 19.89
N GLY A 366 16.25 13.53 19.46
CA GLY A 366 15.37 12.75 20.32
C GLY A 366 14.32 13.62 21.04
N ARG A 367 13.83 14.67 20.36
CA ARG A 367 12.96 15.69 20.97
C ARG A 367 11.68 15.92 20.17
N CYS A 368 10.59 16.03 20.90
CA CYS A 368 9.33 16.56 20.37
C CYS A 368 9.26 18.06 20.61
N GLU A 369 8.93 18.82 19.57
CA GLU A 369 8.55 20.23 19.65
C GLU A 369 7.03 20.35 19.57
N ILE A 370 6.41 20.92 20.61
CA ILE A 370 4.96 21.04 20.75
C ILE A 370 4.57 22.50 20.61
N GLU A 371 3.73 22.76 19.61
CA GLU A 371 3.18 24.07 19.32
C GLU A 371 1.68 24.07 19.67
N ARG A 372 1.25 25.09 20.40
CA ARG A 372 -0.16 25.32 20.78
C ARG A 372 -0.49 26.80 20.57
N ALA A 373 -1.70 27.08 20.09
CA ALA A 373 -2.14 28.46 19.88
C ALA A 373 -2.00 29.28 21.18
N GLY A 374 -1.43 30.49 21.05
CA GLY A 374 -1.24 31.41 22.18
C GLY A 374 -0.22 30.97 23.24
N ARG A 375 0.59 29.93 22.99
CA ARG A 375 1.62 29.44 23.92
C ARG A 375 3.00 29.36 23.25
N PRO A 376 4.09 29.59 23.98
CA PRO A 376 5.44 29.36 23.46
C PRO A 376 5.65 27.89 23.13
N VAL A 377 6.44 27.62 22.08
CA VAL A 377 6.81 26.25 21.69
C VAL A 377 7.53 25.57 22.84
N ARG A 378 7.07 24.37 23.20
CA ARG A 378 7.67 23.56 24.25
C ARG A 378 8.48 22.43 23.64
N LYS A 379 9.70 22.22 24.10
CA LYS A 379 10.53 21.07 23.73
C LYS A 379 10.48 20.00 24.82
N VAL A 380 10.28 18.75 24.44
CA VAL A 380 10.23 17.60 25.36
C VAL A 380 11.21 16.56 24.87
N ALA A 381 12.15 16.15 25.72
CA ALA A 381 13.05 15.04 25.46
C ALA A 381 12.28 13.72 25.62
N ALA A 382 11.79 13.17 24.52
CA ALA A 382 11.07 11.91 24.42
C ALA A 382 10.99 11.53 22.93
N SER A 383 10.97 10.23 22.65
CA SER A 383 10.62 9.74 21.31
C SER A 383 9.19 10.15 20.95
N VAL A 384 8.89 10.22 19.66
CA VAL A 384 7.51 10.47 19.20
C VAL A 384 6.55 9.38 19.70
N PHE A 385 7.01 8.12 19.76
CA PHE A 385 6.22 7.00 20.26
C PHE A 385 5.84 7.17 21.73
N ASP A 386 6.80 7.53 22.58
CA ASP A 386 6.56 7.75 24.01
C ASP A 386 5.68 8.98 24.25
N TYR A 387 5.88 10.03 23.44
CA TYR A 387 5.04 11.22 23.48
C TYR A 387 3.59 10.87 23.17
N LEU A 388 3.33 10.24 22.01
CA LEU A 388 1.97 9.89 21.59
C LEU A 388 1.31 8.91 22.56
N LYS A 389 2.03 7.86 23.00
CA LYS A 389 1.52 6.88 23.98
C LYS A 389 1.08 7.55 25.28
N ARG A 390 1.88 8.48 25.81
CA ARG A 390 1.54 9.24 27.02
C ARG A 390 0.30 10.10 26.80
N GLN A 391 0.20 10.79 25.67
CA GLN A 391 -0.92 11.69 25.40
C GLN A 391 -2.23 10.94 25.15
N LEU A 392 -2.20 9.84 24.41
CA LEU A 392 -3.34 8.94 24.23
C LEU A 392 -3.79 8.31 25.55
N GLY A 393 -2.85 8.03 26.47
CA GLY A 393 -3.17 7.58 27.82
C GLY A 393 -3.87 8.65 28.68
N ASN A 394 -3.56 9.92 28.44
CA ASN A 394 -4.14 11.05 29.18
C ASN A 394 -5.52 11.47 28.66
N ARG A 395 -5.74 11.35 27.35
CA ARG A 395 -6.96 11.81 26.66
C ARG A 395 -7.87 10.65 26.29
N ARG A 396 -8.30 9.87 27.28
CA ARG A 396 -9.29 8.82 27.08
C ARG A 396 -10.70 9.39 27.22
N VAL A 397 -11.54 9.10 26.26
CA VAL A 397 -12.96 9.45 26.27
C VAL A 397 -13.81 8.25 25.93
N ASP A 398 -15.04 8.28 26.43
CA ASP A 398 -16.09 7.36 26.03
C ASP A 398 -16.69 7.82 24.70
N ALA A 399 -16.63 6.96 23.69
CA ALA A 399 -17.16 7.19 22.35
C ALA A 399 -18.54 6.55 22.13
N THR A 400 -19.14 5.98 23.19
CA THR A 400 -20.42 5.26 23.09
C THR A 400 -21.49 6.14 22.45
N GLY A 401 -22.00 5.72 21.29
CA GLY A 401 -23.08 6.41 20.56
C GLY A 401 -22.71 6.99 19.19
N LEU A 402 -21.43 6.98 18.80
CA LEU A 402 -21.02 7.27 17.42
C LEU A 402 -20.92 5.99 16.58
N PRO A 403 -21.22 6.02 15.27
CA PRO A 403 -21.09 4.84 14.40
C PRO A 403 -19.65 4.58 13.92
N PHE A 404 -18.66 5.26 14.51
CA PHE A 404 -17.24 5.21 14.17
C PHE A 404 -16.37 5.45 15.40
N ASP A 405 -15.12 4.96 15.36
CA ASP A 405 -14.20 5.03 16.50
C ASP A 405 -13.34 6.32 16.52
N PHE A 406 -13.25 7.02 15.38
CA PHE A 406 -12.43 8.22 15.27
C PHE A 406 -13.13 9.44 15.89
N THR A 407 -12.74 9.75 17.13
CA THR A 407 -13.36 10.81 17.97
C THR A 407 -12.51 12.08 18.03
N GLY A 408 -11.72 12.33 16.99
CA GLY A 408 -10.56 13.23 17.05
C GLY A 408 -9.31 12.48 17.50
N GLY A 409 -8.25 13.24 17.77
CA GLY A 409 -6.96 12.69 18.13
C GLY A 409 -5.84 13.10 17.19
N TYR A 410 -4.76 12.33 17.18
CA TYR A 410 -3.58 12.65 16.39
C TYR A 410 -3.74 12.20 14.94
N VAL A 411 -3.62 13.15 14.02
CA VAL A 411 -3.55 12.95 12.57
C VAL A 411 -2.20 13.45 12.09
N GLY A 412 -1.47 12.64 11.33
CA GLY A 412 -0.09 12.95 11.01
C GLY A 412 0.64 11.81 10.31
N TYR A 413 1.97 11.87 10.33
CA TYR A 413 2.83 10.89 9.68
C TYR A 413 4.06 10.57 10.51
N PHE A 414 4.60 9.37 10.25
CA PHE A 414 5.98 9.01 10.55
C PHE A 414 6.78 9.09 9.25
N GLY A 415 7.88 9.82 9.28
CA GLY A 415 8.91 9.80 8.25
C GLY A 415 9.76 8.54 8.35
N TYR A 416 10.49 8.22 7.29
CA TYR A 416 11.32 7.02 7.24
C TYR A 416 12.47 7.06 8.25
N GLU A 417 12.90 8.25 8.64
CA GLU A 417 13.96 8.53 9.60
C GLU A 417 13.62 8.01 11.01
N VAL A 418 12.34 7.85 11.34
CA VAL A 418 11.89 7.30 12.63
C VAL A 418 12.35 5.85 12.84
N LYS A 419 12.76 5.13 11.78
CA LYS A 419 13.37 3.80 11.91
C LYS A 419 14.63 3.79 12.78
N ALA A 420 15.28 4.93 12.99
CA ALA A 420 16.41 5.06 13.91
C ALA A 420 16.04 4.83 15.37
N ASP A 421 14.82 5.20 15.79
CA ASP A 421 14.30 4.84 17.11
C ASP A 421 14.11 3.33 17.28
N CYS A 422 14.02 2.59 16.17
CA CYS A 422 13.95 1.12 16.13
C CYS A 422 15.33 0.46 15.91
N GLY A 423 16.43 1.23 16.01
CA GLY A 423 17.81 0.73 15.87
C GLY A 423 18.34 0.64 14.43
N SER A 424 17.63 1.18 13.44
CA SER A 424 18.08 1.20 12.03
C SER A 424 18.73 2.54 11.66
N PRO A 425 19.97 2.57 11.13
CA PRO A 425 20.64 3.83 10.84
C PRO A 425 19.96 4.62 9.72
N ASN A 426 19.96 5.96 9.85
CA ASN A 426 19.52 6.86 8.80
C ASN A 426 20.68 7.19 7.84
N ARG A 427 20.45 7.00 6.55
CA ARG A 427 21.40 7.35 5.46
C ARG A 427 20.97 8.59 4.68
N HIS A 428 19.72 9.01 4.84
CA HIS A 428 19.10 10.13 4.17
C HIS A 428 18.35 10.96 5.21
N ARG A 429 18.23 12.26 4.96
CA ARG A 429 17.54 13.21 5.85
C ARG A 429 16.59 14.05 5.00
N SER A 430 15.34 14.10 5.43
CA SER A 430 14.32 14.97 4.87
C SER A 430 14.49 16.43 5.32
N PRO A 431 14.11 17.41 4.49
CA PRO A 431 13.97 18.80 4.93
C PRO A 431 12.70 19.02 5.78
N VAL A 432 11.75 18.06 5.80
CA VAL A 432 10.58 18.10 6.68
C VAL A 432 10.82 17.30 7.97
N PRO A 433 10.05 17.53 9.05
CA PRO A 433 10.23 16.80 10.32
C PRO A 433 10.18 15.28 10.15
N ASP A 434 10.95 14.56 10.97
CA ASP A 434 10.98 13.09 10.95
C ASP A 434 9.64 12.48 11.38
N ALA A 435 8.84 13.19 12.18
CA ALA A 435 7.41 12.93 12.32
C ALA A 435 6.67 14.23 12.60
N ALA A 436 5.40 14.30 12.18
CA ALA A 436 4.54 15.43 12.49
C ALA A 436 3.12 14.98 12.79
N TRP A 437 2.53 15.50 13.87
CA TRP A 437 1.22 15.09 14.36
C TRP A 437 0.40 16.29 14.83
N LEU A 438 -0.78 16.45 14.26
CA LEU A 438 -1.80 17.37 14.72
C LEU A 438 -2.76 16.63 15.65
N PHE A 439 -2.88 17.07 16.90
CA PHE A 439 -4.02 16.70 17.72
C PHE A 439 -5.22 17.54 17.29
N ALA A 440 -6.19 16.92 16.63
CA ALA A 440 -7.45 17.54 16.26
C ALA A 440 -8.51 17.20 17.31
N ASP A 441 -8.95 18.21 18.06
CA ASP A 441 -10.06 18.06 19.02
C ASP A 441 -11.44 18.31 18.39
N ARG A 442 -11.49 18.79 17.14
CA ARG A 442 -12.71 19.04 16.38
C ARG A 442 -12.62 18.33 15.03
N VAL A 443 -13.62 17.53 14.72
CA VAL A 443 -13.68 16.71 13.50
C VAL A 443 -15.08 16.72 12.94
N ILE A 444 -15.17 16.73 11.61
CA ILE A 444 -16.38 16.47 10.85
C ILE A 444 -16.26 15.06 10.24
N ALA A 445 -17.31 14.25 10.42
CA ALA A 445 -17.39 12.92 9.87
C ALA A 445 -18.62 12.80 8.96
N VAL A 446 -18.43 12.37 7.72
CA VAL A 446 -19.51 12.18 6.75
C VAL A 446 -19.75 10.70 6.57
N ASP A 447 -20.92 10.22 6.95
CA ASP A 447 -21.39 8.85 6.75
C ASP A 447 -22.10 8.76 5.40
N HIS A 448 -21.37 8.27 4.40
CA HIS A 448 -21.85 8.10 3.02
C HIS A 448 -22.90 7.01 2.88
N GLN A 449 -22.93 6.07 3.83
CA GLN A 449 -23.83 4.92 3.76
C GLN A 449 -25.18 5.25 4.39
N GLU A 450 -25.17 5.79 5.61
CA GLU A 450 -26.41 6.13 6.32
C GLU A 450 -26.91 7.55 5.98
N GLY A 451 -26.11 8.34 5.26
CA GLY A 451 -26.48 9.68 4.83
C GLY A 451 -26.57 10.66 5.99
N PHE A 452 -25.58 10.68 6.88
CA PHE A 452 -25.50 11.63 7.99
C PHE A 452 -24.16 12.34 8.01
N THR A 453 -24.14 13.59 8.46
CA THR A 453 -22.89 14.31 8.73
C THR A 453 -22.84 14.68 10.20
N TYR A 454 -21.75 14.32 10.87
CA TYR A 454 -21.51 14.50 12.29
C TYR A 454 -20.46 15.58 12.51
N ALA A 455 -20.76 16.53 13.39
CA ALA A 455 -19.76 17.41 14.00
C ALA A 455 -19.42 16.84 15.38
N VAL A 456 -18.13 16.62 15.64
CA VAL A 456 -17.61 15.98 16.85
C VAL A 456 -16.53 16.87 17.45
N CYS A 457 -16.67 17.18 18.74
CA CYS A 457 -15.72 18.00 19.50
C CYS A 457 -15.36 17.34 20.83
N LEU A 458 -14.07 17.26 21.12
CA LEU A 458 -13.52 16.90 22.41
C LEU A 458 -13.32 18.17 23.25
N ALA A 459 -13.86 18.18 24.47
CA ALA A 459 -13.74 19.31 25.39
C ALA A 459 -13.26 18.84 26.76
N GLU A 460 -12.66 19.74 27.54
CA GLU A 460 -12.42 19.49 28.97
C GLU A 460 -13.77 19.35 29.69
N ASP A 461 -13.83 18.52 30.73
CA ASP A 461 -15.02 18.32 31.56
C ASP A 461 -15.23 19.51 32.51
N THR A 462 -15.52 20.67 31.92
CA THR A 462 -15.82 21.93 32.61
C THR A 462 -17.04 22.60 31.99
N PRO A 463 -17.83 23.36 32.77
CA PRO A 463 -18.99 24.07 32.23
C PRO A 463 -18.64 25.08 31.13
N GLN A 464 -17.44 25.67 31.17
CA GLN A 464 -17.01 26.64 30.17
C GLN A 464 -16.68 25.95 28.85
N ALA A 465 -15.87 24.89 28.88
CA ALA A 465 -15.52 24.14 27.68
C ALA A 465 -16.75 23.48 27.04
N ALA A 466 -17.74 23.06 27.85
CA ALA A 466 -19.01 22.55 27.35
C ALA A 466 -19.83 23.60 26.58
N ARG A 467 -19.80 24.88 27.01
CA ARG A 467 -20.44 25.98 26.27
C ARG A 467 -19.72 26.27 24.96
N GLU A 468 -18.39 26.38 25.00
CA GLU A 468 -17.58 26.58 23.79
C GLU A 468 -17.76 25.45 22.77
N ALA A 469 -17.89 24.21 23.24
CA ALA A 469 -18.21 23.07 22.39
C ALA A 469 -19.61 23.17 21.78
N ALA A 470 -20.61 23.60 22.55
CA ALA A 470 -21.97 23.81 22.04
C ALA A 470 -22.01 24.91 20.97
N ASP A 471 -21.36 26.05 21.23
CA ASP A 471 -21.30 27.18 20.28
C ASP A 471 -20.60 26.77 18.98
N TRP A 472 -19.50 26.02 19.08
CA TRP A 472 -18.81 25.49 17.89
C TRP A 472 -19.69 24.51 17.11
N LEU A 473 -20.40 23.61 17.79
CA LEU A 473 -21.29 22.64 17.15
C LEU A 473 -22.41 23.35 16.39
N GLU A 474 -23.10 24.31 17.00
CA GLU A 474 -24.19 25.06 16.35
C GLU A 474 -23.69 25.83 15.12
N SER A 475 -22.56 26.54 15.23
CA SER A 475 -21.95 27.24 14.09
C SER A 475 -21.58 26.28 12.96
N THR A 476 -20.96 25.16 13.30
CA THR A 476 -20.48 24.15 12.33
C THR A 476 -21.65 23.51 11.58
N LEU A 477 -22.74 23.17 12.26
CA LEU A 477 -23.92 22.61 11.61
C LEU A 477 -24.60 23.61 10.68
N ALA A 478 -24.62 24.90 11.04
CA ALA A 478 -25.13 25.95 10.18
C ALA A 478 -24.32 26.03 8.87
N ASP A 479 -22.99 26.03 8.96
CA ASP A 479 -22.11 26.03 7.80
C ASP A 479 -22.28 24.78 6.92
N LEU A 480 -22.34 23.60 7.53
CA LEU A 480 -22.54 22.33 6.83
C LEU A 480 -23.88 22.27 6.10
N THR A 481 -24.94 22.82 6.69
CA THR A 481 -26.27 22.87 6.08
C THR A 481 -26.26 23.73 4.81
N CYS A 482 -25.48 24.81 4.78
CA CYS A 482 -25.32 25.62 3.58
C CYS A 482 -24.60 24.87 2.44
N VAL A 483 -23.70 23.96 2.76
CA VAL A 483 -22.95 23.16 1.75
C VAL A 483 -23.80 22.01 1.19
N ALA A 484 -24.67 21.40 2.01
CA ALA A 484 -25.55 20.30 1.60
C ALA A 484 -26.48 20.63 0.41
N THR A 485 -26.73 21.92 0.14
CA THR A 485 -27.65 22.40 -0.91
C THR A 485 -27.02 22.61 -2.29
N GLN A 486 -25.69 22.50 -2.41
CA GLN A 486 -24.96 22.73 -3.65
C GLN A 486 -24.56 21.41 -4.32
N ARG A 487 -25.53 20.69 -4.88
CA ARG A 487 -25.23 19.59 -5.82
C ARG A 487 -25.49 20.09 -7.24
N PRO A 488 -24.47 20.23 -8.12
CA PRO A 488 -24.74 20.36 -9.55
C PRO A 488 -25.51 19.11 -10.00
N PRO A 489 -26.55 19.21 -10.84
CA PRO A 489 -27.19 18.03 -11.39
C PRO A 489 -26.15 17.21 -12.16
N LEU A 490 -26.12 15.90 -11.91
CA LEU A 490 -25.29 14.97 -12.67
C LEU A 490 -25.57 15.16 -14.16
N PRO A 491 -24.55 15.22 -15.04
CA PRO A 491 -24.79 15.21 -16.47
C PRO A 491 -25.56 13.93 -16.82
N VAL A 492 -26.74 14.12 -17.41
CA VAL A 492 -27.57 13.01 -17.89
C VAL A 492 -26.75 12.27 -18.94
N ALA A 493 -26.37 11.02 -18.65
CA ALA A 493 -25.70 10.17 -19.61
C ALA A 493 -26.55 10.10 -20.89
N PRO A 494 -25.99 10.32 -22.09
CA PRO A 494 -26.76 10.22 -23.32
C PRO A 494 -27.37 8.82 -23.40
N ALA A 495 -28.69 8.78 -23.60
CA ALA A 495 -29.43 7.53 -23.70
C ALA A 495 -28.73 6.59 -24.69
N ARG A 496 -28.33 5.41 -24.21
CA ARG A 496 -27.80 4.35 -25.07
C ARG A 496 -28.83 4.08 -26.16
N ARG A 497 -28.53 4.51 -27.39
CA ARG A 497 -29.24 4.07 -28.58
C ARG A 497 -29.06 2.55 -28.68
N THR A 498 -30.12 1.81 -28.42
CA THR A 498 -30.20 0.39 -28.72
C THR A 498 -29.94 0.21 -30.22
N PRO A 499 -28.97 -0.62 -30.65
CA PRO A 499 -28.79 -0.92 -32.06
C PRO A 499 -30.04 -1.66 -32.56
N ALA A 500 -30.62 -1.19 -33.66
CA ALA A 500 -31.69 -1.92 -34.34
C ALA A 500 -31.17 -3.30 -34.78
N PRO A 501 -31.98 -4.37 -34.68
CA PRO A 501 -31.56 -5.70 -35.12
C PRO A 501 -31.34 -5.70 -36.64
N PRO A 502 -30.32 -6.42 -37.16
CA PRO A 502 -30.00 -6.40 -38.57
C PRO A 502 -31.12 -7.04 -39.39
N SER A 503 -31.58 -6.28 -40.38
CA SER A 503 -32.49 -6.72 -41.43
C SER A 503 -31.87 -7.87 -42.24
N ARG A 504 -32.37 -9.09 -42.06
CA ARG A 504 -32.21 -10.16 -43.04
C ARG A 504 -33.37 -10.09 -44.03
N GLY A 505 -33.08 -9.57 -45.21
CA GLY A 505 -33.92 -9.76 -46.38
C GLY A 505 -33.58 -11.07 -47.09
N TRP A 506 -34.59 -11.58 -47.80
CA TRP A 506 -34.56 -12.56 -48.89
C TRP A 506 -34.54 -14.05 -48.49
N CYS A 507 -35.71 -14.71 -48.50
CA CYS A 507 -36.24 -15.31 -49.73
C CYS A 507 -37.67 -15.81 -49.51
N ALA A 508 -38.57 -15.41 -50.42
CA ALA A 508 -39.94 -15.88 -50.49
C ALA A 508 -40.00 -17.26 -51.17
N THR A 509 -40.58 -18.25 -50.51
CA THR A 509 -41.27 -19.36 -51.15
C THR A 509 -42.47 -19.75 -50.30
N GLY A 510 -43.65 -19.75 -50.91
CA GLY A 510 -44.93 -19.82 -50.20
C GLY A 510 -45.38 -21.24 -49.84
N ARG A 511 -46.41 -21.32 -48.99
CA ARG A 511 -47.75 -21.86 -49.32
C ARG A 511 -48.66 -21.83 -48.09
N ARG A 512 -49.89 -21.37 -48.34
CA ARG A 512 -51.16 -21.55 -47.64
C ARG A 512 -51.23 -22.77 -46.69
N THR A 513 -51.85 -22.62 -45.51
CA THR A 513 -53.25 -23.04 -45.20
C THR A 513 -53.58 -22.95 -43.69
N SER A 514 -54.47 -22.03 -43.31
CA SER A 514 -55.73 -22.25 -42.55
C SER A 514 -55.78 -23.27 -41.38
N ARG A 515 -56.18 -22.84 -40.17
CA ARG A 515 -57.52 -23.12 -39.57
C ARG A 515 -57.66 -22.58 -38.15
N THR A 516 -58.91 -22.27 -37.86
CA THR A 516 -59.54 -21.67 -36.69
C THR A 516 -59.91 -22.67 -35.58
N SER A 517 -60.34 -22.10 -34.45
CA SER A 517 -61.17 -22.64 -33.34
C SER A 517 -60.41 -22.87 -32.01
N ARG A 518 -60.69 -22.10 -30.94
CA ARG A 518 -61.86 -22.07 -30.02
C ARG A 518 -62.06 -23.37 -29.22
N ARG A 519 -61.80 -23.29 -27.91
CA ARG A 519 -62.50 -23.90 -26.75
C ARG A 519 -61.58 -23.78 -25.53
N ALA A 520 -62.01 -23.73 -24.27
CA ALA A 520 -63.19 -23.29 -23.56
C ALA A 520 -62.85 -23.59 -22.08
N SER A 521 -62.97 -22.60 -21.21
CA SER A 521 -62.95 -22.70 -19.76
C SER A 521 -64.29 -23.22 -19.24
N GLY A 522 -64.31 -24.00 -18.15
CA GLY A 522 -65.57 -24.29 -17.44
C GLY A 522 -65.49 -25.40 -16.39
N SER A 523 -65.63 -24.99 -15.14
CA SER A 523 -65.56 -25.72 -13.86
C SER A 523 -66.74 -26.65 -13.52
N CYS A 524 -66.54 -27.56 -12.56
CA CYS A 524 -67.55 -28.12 -11.64
C CYS A 524 -66.76 -28.56 -10.36
N ALA A 525 -67.19 -28.48 -9.09
CA ALA A 525 -68.51 -28.54 -8.50
C ALA A 525 -68.53 -27.93 -7.07
N ARG A 526 -69.71 -28.00 -6.45
CA ARG A 526 -70.29 -27.26 -5.31
C ARG A 526 -69.80 -27.66 -3.89
N ALA A 527 -70.14 -26.74 -2.96
CA ALA A 527 -70.01 -26.71 -1.49
C ALA A 527 -70.75 -27.83 -0.71
N PRO A 528 -70.66 -27.88 0.64
CA PRO A 528 -71.56 -27.05 1.45
C PRO A 528 -70.97 -26.44 2.75
N VAL A 529 -71.82 -25.59 3.32
CA VAL A 529 -71.76 -24.72 4.50
C VAL A 529 -71.81 -25.49 5.82
N THR A 530 -71.05 -25.05 6.84
CA THR A 530 -71.50 -24.93 8.24
C THR A 530 -70.67 -23.87 8.98
N ARG A 531 -71.36 -22.99 9.71
CA ARG A 531 -70.84 -22.02 10.69
C ARG A 531 -71.70 -22.15 11.94
N SER A 532 -71.09 -22.23 13.11
CA SER A 532 -71.58 -21.92 14.49
C SER A 532 -70.56 -22.58 15.46
N ALA A 533 -70.12 -22.00 16.57
CA ALA A 533 -70.49 -20.80 17.30
C ALA A 533 -69.24 -20.23 17.99
#